data_AF-A0A165UHE6-F1
#
_entry.id   AF-A0A165UHE6-F1
#
_cell.length_a   1.000
_cell.length_b   1.000
_cell.length_c   1.000
_cell.angle_alpha   90.00
_cell.angle_beta   90.00
_cell.angle_gamma   90.00
#
_symmetry.space_group_name_H-M   'P 1'
#
loop_
_entity.id
_entity.type
_entity.pdbx_description
1 polymer ?
#
loop_
_entity_poly.entity_id
_entity_poly.type
_entity_poly.pdbx_seq_one_letter_code
_entity_poly.pdbx_strand_id
1 'polypeptide(L)'
;CMGCSLIIITWLFYHVTGSLFNPNMSLTLLLVGVITPVRFVLYCVVQLAGGIAVLALVQVSTPGPLSAKWTGVNKAQCSFIEEFITSGIGIDLTLFTALL
;
A
#
# COMPACT_ATOMS: atom_id res chain seq x y z
N CYS A 1 9.11 11.49 -3.61
CA CYS A 1 7.63 11.54 -3.50
C CYS A 1 7.05 10.13 -3.63
N MET A 2 6.22 9.69 -2.66
CA MET A 2 5.65 8.34 -2.65
C MET A 2 4.70 8.08 -3.84
N GLY A 3 3.83 9.04 -4.18
CA GLY A 3 2.85 8.89 -5.27
C GLY A 3 3.45 8.65 -6.65
N CYS A 4 4.48 9.42 -7.04
CA CYS A 4 5.14 9.21 -8.34
C CYS A 4 5.84 7.85 -8.43
N SER A 5 6.47 7.40 -7.34
CA SER A 5 7.09 6.08 -7.29
C SER A 5 6.06 4.96 -7.44
N LEU A 6 4.90 5.10 -6.79
CA LEU A 6 3.81 4.14 -6.90
C LEU A 6 3.29 4.07 -8.34
N ILE A 7 3.02 5.20 -9.00
CA ILE A 7 2.54 5.20 -10.39
C ILE A 7 3.48 4.45 -11.34
N ILE A 8 4.79 4.67 -11.21
CA ILE A 8 5.80 4.01 -12.06
C ILE A 8 5.79 2.49 -11.82
N ILE A 9 5.80 2.08 -10.55
CA ILE A 9 5.78 0.66 -10.17
C ILE A 9 4.45 0.02 -10.60
N THR A 10 3.33 0.74 -10.48
CA THR A 10 2.02 0.29 -10.95
C THR A 10 2.04 -0.02 -12.43
N TRP A 11 2.55 0.88 -13.26
CA TRP A 11 2.67 0.65 -14.70
C TRP A 11 3.50 -0.60 -15.05
N LEU A 12 4.60 -0.80 -14.33
CA LEU A 12 5.49 -1.94 -14.58
C LEU A 12 4.85 -3.29 -14.22
N PHE A 13 4.09 -3.35 -13.13
CA PHE A 13 3.59 -4.61 -12.56
C PHE A 13 2.08 -4.83 -12.75
N TYR A 14 1.38 -3.90 -13.41
CA TYR A 14 -0.06 -4.01 -13.65
C TYR A 14 -0.43 -5.33 -14.32
N HIS A 15 0.33 -5.77 -15.33
CA HIS A 15 0.06 -7.04 -16.03
C HIS A 15 0.44 -8.31 -15.24
N VAL A 16 1.22 -8.19 -14.16
CA VAL A 16 1.70 -9.35 -13.40
C VAL A 16 0.85 -9.56 -12.16
N THR A 17 0.70 -8.53 -11.33
CA THR A 17 0.06 -8.63 -10.01
C THR A 17 -1.21 -7.80 -9.90
N GLY A 18 -1.55 -6.98 -10.91
CA GLY A 18 -2.58 -5.95 -10.81
C GLY A 18 -2.12 -4.73 -10.01
N SER A 19 -0.80 -4.58 -9.78
CA SER A 19 -0.21 -3.48 -9.01
C SER A 19 -0.67 -3.40 -7.54
N LEU A 20 -0.68 -4.54 -6.84
CA LEU A 20 -1.04 -4.58 -5.43
C LEU A 20 0.21 -4.44 -4.55
N PHE A 21 0.41 -3.24 -4.01
CA PHE A 21 1.59 -2.87 -3.21
C PHE A 21 1.25 -2.47 -1.77
N ASN A 22 0.04 -2.79 -1.32
CA ASN A 22 -0.45 -2.47 0.02
C ASN A 22 -1.47 -3.54 0.47
N PRO A 23 -1.35 -4.06 1.72
CA PRO A 23 -2.31 -5.01 2.26
C PRO A 23 -3.76 -4.51 2.22
N ASN A 24 -3.99 -3.21 2.43
CA ASN A 24 -5.34 -2.64 2.40
C ASN A 24 -5.94 -2.63 0.98
N MET A 25 -5.12 -2.45 -0.06
CA MET A 25 -5.59 -2.57 -1.45
C MET A 25 -5.95 -4.01 -1.78
N SER A 26 -5.15 -4.95 -1.27
CA SER A 26 -5.44 -6.38 -1.41
C SER A 26 -6.75 -6.73 -0.67
N LEU A 27 -7.01 -6.12 0.49
CA LEU A 27 -8.24 -6.29 1.24
C LEU A 27 -9.45 -5.73 0.49
N THR A 28 -9.34 -4.54 -0.11
CA THR A 28 -10.40 -3.96 -0.96
C THR A 28 -10.77 -4.92 -2.09
N LEU A 29 -9.77 -5.46 -2.82
CA LEU A 29 -10.05 -6.41 -3.91
C LEU A 29 -10.60 -7.75 -3.41
N LEU A 30 -10.25 -8.18 -2.20
CA LEU A 30 -10.86 -9.35 -1.59
C LEU A 30 -12.34 -9.10 -1.28
N LEU A 31 -12.67 -7.93 -0.73
CA LEU A 31 -14.05 -7.55 -0.39
C LEU A 31 -14.94 -7.38 -1.64
N VAL A 32 -14.38 -6.87 -2.73
CA VAL A 32 -15.07 -6.78 -4.03
C VAL A 32 -15.16 -8.14 -4.73
N GLY A 33 -14.39 -9.15 -4.28
CA GLY A 33 -14.43 -10.51 -4.83
C GLY A 33 -13.55 -10.73 -6.05
N VAL A 34 -12.61 -9.83 -6.34
CA VAL A 34 -11.69 -9.89 -7.49
C VAL A 34 -10.57 -10.90 -7.24
N ILE A 35 -10.13 -11.05 -5.99
CA ILE A 35 -9.07 -11.99 -5.62
C ILE A 35 -9.57 -13.03 -4.60
N THR A 36 -8.98 -14.23 -4.63
CA THR A 36 -9.29 -15.28 -3.67
C THR A 36 -8.62 -15.04 -2.32
N PRO A 37 -9.19 -15.55 -1.20
CA PRO A 37 -8.61 -15.37 0.14
C PRO A 37 -7.15 -15.88 0.26
N VAL A 38 -6.83 -16.99 -0.41
CA VAL A 38 -5.46 -17.53 -0.43
C VAL A 38 -4.49 -16.54 -1.10
N ARG A 39 -4.90 -15.95 -2.23
CA ARG A 39 -4.09 -14.96 -2.95
C ARG A 39 -3.93 -13.68 -2.14
N PHE A 40 -4.96 -13.25 -1.41
CA PHE A 40 -4.89 -12.13 -0.47
C PHE A 40 -3.81 -12.36 0.61
N VAL A 41 -3.81 -13.50 1.28
CA VAL A 41 -2.82 -13.79 2.33
C VAL A 41 -1.40 -13.81 1.76
N LEU A 42 -1.19 -14.45 0.61
CA LEU A 42 0.11 -14.48 -0.06
C LEU A 42 0.60 -13.07 -0.41
N TYR A 43 -0.28 -12.20 -0.93
CA TYR A 43 0.06 -10.82 -1.21
C TYR A 43 0.45 -10.04 0.04
N CYS A 44 -0.31 -10.16 1.14
CA CYS A 44 0.03 -9.49 2.40
C CYS A 44 1.41 -9.91 2.91
N VAL A 45 1.75 -11.20 2.86
CA VAL A 45 3.06 -11.70 3.29
C VAL A 45 4.19 -11.13 2.42
N VAL A 46 4.04 -11.19 1.10
CA VAL A 46 5.06 -10.70 0.16
C VAL A 46 5.22 -9.18 0.26
N GLN A 47 4.12 -8.43 0.42
CA GLN A 47 4.16 -6.97 0.56
C GLN A 47 4.88 -6.54 1.84
N LEU A 48 4.61 -7.21 2.97
CA LEU A 48 5.30 -6.94 4.23
C LEU A 48 6.79 -7.31 4.15
N ALA A 49 7.11 -8.48 3.60
CA ALA A 49 8.49 -8.92 3.42
C ALA A 49 9.30 -7.98 2.51
N GLY A 50 8.69 -7.54 1.40
CA GLY A 50 9.29 -6.55 0.49
C GLY A 50 9.53 -5.20 1.17
N GLY A 51 8.57 -4.73 1.97
CA GLY A 51 8.72 -3.49 2.75
C GLY A 51 9.89 -3.55 3.74
N ILE A 52 10.04 -4.67 4.46
CA ILE A 52 11.16 -4.88 5.38
C ILE A 52 12.50 -4.93 4.63
N ALA A 53 12.56 -5.62 3.49
CA ALA A 53 13.75 -5.69 2.66
C ALA A 53 14.17 -4.30 2.16
N VAL A 54 13.23 -3.49 1.67
CA VAL A 54 13.49 -2.12 1.25
C VAL A 54 13.95 -1.25 2.42
N LEU A 55 13.33 -1.38 3.60
CA LEU A 55 13.75 -0.64 4.79
C LEU A 55 15.20 -0.92 5.17
N ALA A 56 15.62 -2.19 5.11
CA ALA A 56 17.01 -2.59 5.36
C ALA A 56 17.97 -1.98 4.33
N LEU A 57 17.61 -1.98 3.05
CA LEU A 57 18.40 -1.34 1.99
C LEU A 57 18.52 0.17 2.20
N VAL A 58 17.44 0.84 2.56
CA VAL A 58 17.44 2.28 2.85
C VAL A 58 18.33 2.57 4.04
N GLN A 59 18.25 1.78 5.12
CA GLN A 59 19.10 1.98 6.31
C GLN A 59 20.60 1.91 5.99
N VAL A 60 21.01 1.04 5.07
CA VAL A 60 22.42 0.95 4.63
C VAL A 60 22.79 2.10 3.69
N SER A 61 21.83 2.58 2.89
CA SER A 61 22.07 3.57 1.84
C SER A 61 22.03 5.02 2.32
N THR A 62 21.28 5.31 3.40
CA THR A 62 21.15 6.66 3.93
C THR A 62 21.82 6.79 5.30
N PRO A 63 22.74 7.75 5.48
CA PRO A 63 23.33 8.01 6.78
C PRO A 63 22.31 8.66 7.73
N GLY A 64 22.23 8.15 8.95
CA GLY A 64 21.41 8.72 10.03
C GLY A 64 20.16 7.89 10.38
N PRO A 65 19.48 8.25 11.48
CA PRO A 65 18.31 7.52 11.94
C PRO A 65 17.11 7.76 11.02
N LEU A 66 16.44 6.66 10.63
CA LEU A 66 15.18 6.72 9.89
C LEU A 66 14.09 7.31 10.79
N SER A 67 13.50 8.43 10.39
CA SER A 67 12.44 9.09 11.15
C SER A 67 11.24 9.43 10.28
N ALA A 68 10.11 8.77 10.55
CA ALA A 68 8.80 9.09 10.01
C ALA A 68 7.88 9.57 11.15
N LYS A 69 8.36 10.55 11.94
CA LYS A 69 7.62 11.05 13.10
C LYS A 69 6.69 12.18 12.70
N TRP A 70 5.41 12.01 13.02
CA TRP A 70 4.42 13.07 12.98
C TRP A 70 4.46 13.84 14.31
N THR A 71 4.58 15.17 14.25
CA THR A 71 4.55 16.04 15.44
C THR A 71 3.24 16.85 15.45
N GLY A 72 2.59 16.95 16.62
CA GLY A 72 1.40 17.81 16.78
C GLY A 72 0.05 17.17 16.45
N VAL A 73 -0.01 15.85 16.28
CA VAL A 73 -1.25 15.09 16.01
C VAL A 73 -1.47 14.06 17.12
N ASN A 74 -2.66 14.02 17.72
CA ASN A 74 -3.00 12.99 18.72
C ASN A 74 -3.33 11.65 18.03
N LYS A 75 -3.24 10.53 18.76
CA LYS A 75 -3.52 9.17 18.27
C LYS A 75 -4.86 9.08 17.52
N ALA A 76 -5.92 9.66 18.08
CA ALA A 76 -7.25 9.65 17.45
C ALA A 76 -7.24 10.37 16.09
N GLN A 77 -6.63 11.57 16.01
CA GLN A 77 -6.53 12.31 14.75
C GLN A 77 -5.71 11.52 13.71
N CYS A 78 -4.63 10.87 14.14
CA CYS A 78 -3.82 10.01 13.26
C CYS A 78 -4.65 8.86 12.68
N SER A 79 -5.41 8.15 13.52
CA SER A 79 -6.29 7.07 13.07
C SER A 79 -7.36 7.56 12.08
N PHE A 80 -8.01 8.69 12.37
CA PHE A 80 -9.00 9.26 11.46
C PHE A 80 -8.40 9.65 10.11
N ILE A 81 -7.24 10.31 10.10
CA ILE A 81 -6.56 10.70 8.86
C ILE A 81 -6.18 9.47 8.04
N GLU A 82 -5.62 8.44 8.69
CA GLU A 82 -5.17 7.22 8.03
C GLU A 82 -6.33 6.44 7.41
N GLU A 83 -7.43 6.29 8.13
CA GLU A 83 -8.59 5.54 7.64
C GLU A 83 -9.34 6.30 6.54
N PHE A 84 -9.49 7.63 6.63
CA PHE A 84 -10.18 8.42 5.60
C PHE A 84 -9.38 8.49 4.29
N ILE A 85 -8.06 8.71 4.37
CA ILE A 85 -7.22 8.76 3.17
C ILE A 85 -7.15 7.37 2.53
N THR A 86 -6.98 6.31 3.33
CA THR A 86 -6.86 4.96 2.78
C THR A 86 -8.17 4.46 2.18
N SER A 87 -9.32 4.76 2.79
CA SER A 87 -10.62 4.45 2.21
C SER A 87 -10.86 5.21 0.90
N GLY A 88 -10.45 6.48 0.80
CA GLY A 88 -10.51 7.24 -0.46
C GLY A 88 -9.80 6.52 -1.61
N ILE A 89 -8.56 6.06 -1.40
CA ILE A 89 -7.80 5.34 -2.43
C ILE A 89 -8.44 3.96 -2.74
N GLY A 90 -9.01 3.28 -1.75
CA GLY A 90 -9.73 2.02 -1.96
C GLY A 90 -11.01 2.19 -2.79
N ILE A 91 -11.73 3.32 -2.60
CA ILE A 91 -12.90 3.68 -3.40
C ILE A 91 -12.48 3.93 -4.86
N ASP A 92 -11.39 4.68 -5.08
CA ASP A 92 -10.86 4.94 -6.42
C ASP A 92 -10.51 3.64 -7.17
N LEU A 93 -9.86 2.69 -6.47
CA LEU A 93 -9.55 1.37 -7.03
C LEU A 93 -10.81 0.57 -7.38
N THR A 94 -11.82 0.62 -6.51
CA THR A 94 -13.09 -0.08 -6.75
C THR A 94 -13.81 0.50 -7.96
N LEU A 95 -13.85 1.83 -8.07
CA LEU A 95 -14.43 2.52 -9.24
C LEU A 95 -13.69 2.15 -10.52
N PHE A 96 -12.36 2.17 -10.51
CA PHE A 96 -11.56 1.78 -11.66
C PHE A 96 -11.83 0.33 -12.08
N THR A 97 -11.92 -0.58 -11.11
CA THR A 97 -12.21 -2.00 -11.36
C THR A 97 -13.64 -2.21 -11.88
N ALA A 98 -14.60 -1.37 -11.50
CA ALA A 98 -15.98 -1.43 -11.98
C ALA A 98 -16.17 -0.88 -13.40
N LEU A 99 -15.22 -0.09 -13.92
CA LEU A 99 -15.26 0.50 -15.26
C LEU A 99 -14.56 -0.35 -16.33
N LEU A 100 -13.91 -1.45 -15.94
CA LEU A 100 -13.21 -2.40 -16.80
C LEU A 100 -14.00 -3.71 -16.94
#